data_AF-A0A5C8KW82-F1
#
_entry.id   AF-A0A5C8KW82-F1
#
_cell.length_a   1.000
_cell.length_b   1.000
_cell.length_c   1.000
_cell.angle_alpha   90.00
_cell.angle_beta   90.00
_cell.angle_gamma   90.00
#
_symmetry.space_group_name_H-M   'P 1'
#
loop_
_entity.id
_entity.type
_entity.pdbx_description
1 polymer ?
#
loop_
_entity_poly.entity_id
_entity_poly.type
_entity_poly.pdbx_seq_one_letter_code
_entity_poly.pdbx_strand_id
1 'polypeptide(L)'
;MRSREADFSRIATVTLAVIIVQAMLGMWTVTWLLKPIAVMAHLLGGLTMVSLLSWMAWRATPGAQLPRADAHGLRPMLWLGLGILGLQIALGGWTSANYAALSCGSDFPTCLGQWWPETDFREGFVMWRGIGVDYEGGLLDGPARVAIQLSHRIFAVVVALYLFWLSWRLWRMPGLRSWGGALAVGVVLQWLLGIGNVVMGLPLWMATLHTAGAIALLFILVSLLARLRPA
;
A
#
# COMPACT_ATOMS: atom_id res chain seq x y z
N MET A 1 -11.47 11.16 30.75
CA MET A 1 -11.49 9.68 30.84
C MET A 1 -12.56 9.09 29.94
N ARG A 2 -13.85 9.42 30.17
CA ARG A 2 -15.01 8.95 29.39
C ARG A 2 -14.94 9.11 27.86
N SER A 3 -14.41 10.23 27.36
CA SER A 3 -14.23 10.46 25.92
C SER A 3 -13.14 9.59 25.29
N ARG A 4 -12.08 9.27 26.05
CA ARG A 4 -10.97 8.43 25.62
C ARG A 4 -11.38 6.95 25.62
N GLU A 5 -12.15 6.53 26.61
CA GLU A 5 -12.75 5.17 26.68
C GLU A 5 -13.73 4.92 25.52
N ALA A 6 -14.59 5.90 25.20
CA ALA A 6 -15.49 5.81 24.06
C ALA A 6 -14.75 5.76 22.71
N ASP A 7 -13.63 6.46 22.58
CA ASP A 7 -12.78 6.45 21.38
C ASP A 7 -12.12 5.07 21.18
N PHE A 8 -11.57 4.46 22.24
CA PHE A 8 -11.02 3.11 22.18
C PHE A 8 -12.06 2.04 21.88
N SER A 9 -13.24 2.12 22.51
CA SER A 9 -14.34 1.19 22.24
C SER A 9 -14.73 1.22 20.76
N ARG A 10 -14.86 2.40 20.15
CA ARG A 10 -15.17 2.55 18.72
C ARG A 10 -14.10 1.94 17.83
N ILE A 11 -12.82 2.26 18.07
CA ILE A 11 -11.73 1.74 17.23
C ILE A 11 -11.61 0.21 17.37
N ALA A 12 -11.82 -0.33 18.57
CA ALA A 12 -11.84 -1.78 18.80
C ALA A 12 -13.00 -2.45 18.04
N THR A 13 -14.21 -1.89 18.08
CA THR A 13 -15.36 -2.41 17.33
C THR A 13 -15.12 -2.38 15.81
N VAL A 14 -14.56 -1.27 15.29
CA VAL A 14 -14.19 -1.18 13.87
C VAL A 14 -13.13 -2.21 13.51
N THR A 15 -12.13 -2.42 14.37
CA THR A 15 -11.08 -3.43 14.15
C THR A 15 -11.66 -4.84 14.11
N LEU A 16 -12.59 -5.17 15.01
CA LEU A 16 -13.28 -6.46 15.00
C LEU A 16 -14.09 -6.66 13.71
N ALA A 17 -14.82 -5.62 13.27
CA ALA A 17 -15.55 -5.69 12.00
C ALA A 17 -14.62 -5.94 10.81
N VAL A 18 -13.45 -5.28 10.77
CA VAL A 18 -12.44 -5.51 9.73
C VAL A 18 -11.90 -6.94 9.77
N ILE A 19 -11.68 -7.52 10.96
CA ILE A 19 -11.23 -8.92 11.11
C ILE A 19 -12.28 -9.89 10.54
N ILE A 20 -13.56 -9.68 10.86
CA ILE A 20 -14.65 -10.52 10.35
C ILE A 20 -14.71 -10.42 8.82
N VAL A 21 -14.69 -9.21 8.27
CA VAL A 21 -14.68 -8.98 6.82
C VAL A 21 -13.43 -9.61 6.19
N GLN A 22 -12.27 -9.60 6.86
CA GLN A 22 -11.07 -10.25 6.35
C GLN A 22 -11.16 -11.76 6.28
N ALA A 23 -11.75 -12.39 7.30
CA ALA A 23 -12.00 -13.83 7.27
C ALA A 23 -12.95 -14.21 6.10
N MET A 24 -13.98 -13.39 5.87
CA MET A 24 -14.88 -13.57 4.71
C MET A 24 -14.15 -13.37 3.38
N LEU A 25 -13.33 -12.32 3.25
CA LEU A 25 -12.54 -12.06 2.04
C LEU A 25 -11.55 -13.19 1.76
N GLY A 26 -10.89 -13.74 2.78
CA GLY A 26 -9.99 -14.89 2.64
C GLY A 26 -10.71 -16.17 2.23
N MET A 27 -11.96 -16.36 2.67
CA MET A 27 -12.81 -17.43 2.12
C MET A 27 -13.13 -17.15 0.63
N TRP A 28 -13.50 -15.92 0.28
CA TRP A 28 -13.84 -15.54 -1.09
C TRP A 28 -12.66 -15.62 -2.06
N THR A 29 -11.41 -15.45 -1.61
CA THR A 29 -10.26 -15.68 -2.50
C THR A 29 -10.20 -17.12 -3.00
N VAL A 30 -10.67 -18.09 -2.20
CA VAL A 30 -10.74 -19.50 -2.60
C VAL A 30 -12.04 -19.79 -3.35
N THR A 31 -13.20 -19.40 -2.79
CA THR A 31 -14.50 -19.76 -3.37
C THR A 31 -14.84 -19.01 -4.65
N TRP A 32 -14.23 -17.85 -4.90
CA TRP A 32 -14.34 -17.11 -6.16
C TRP A 32 -13.09 -17.24 -7.05
N LEU A 33 -12.31 -18.33 -6.91
CA LEU A 33 -11.22 -18.69 -7.82
C LEU A 33 -10.24 -17.52 -8.06
N LEU A 34 -9.75 -16.94 -6.96
CA LEU A 34 -8.74 -15.86 -6.96
C LEU A 34 -9.17 -14.59 -7.71
N LYS A 35 -10.47 -14.30 -7.75
CA LYS A 35 -11.00 -13.08 -8.37
C LYS A 35 -10.22 -11.83 -7.92
N PRO A 36 -9.67 -11.00 -8.85
CA PRO A 36 -8.72 -9.96 -8.48
C PRO A 36 -9.20 -8.95 -7.45
N ILE A 37 -10.48 -8.58 -7.49
CA ILE A 37 -11.07 -7.69 -6.47
C ILE A 37 -11.01 -8.32 -5.08
N ALA A 38 -11.34 -9.61 -4.94
CA ALA A 38 -11.36 -10.27 -3.64
C ALA A 38 -9.94 -10.37 -3.06
N VAL A 39 -8.95 -10.72 -3.89
CA VAL A 39 -7.54 -10.80 -3.50
C VAL A 39 -7.00 -9.41 -3.11
N MET A 40 -7.27 -8.38 -3.91
CA MET A 40 -6.86 -7.01 -3.62
C MET A 40 -7.55 -6.47 -2.35
N ALA A 41 -8.86 -6.73 -2.17
CA ALA A 41 -9.59 -6.33 -0.97
C ALA A 41 -9.09 -7.07 0.28
N HIS A 42 -8.75 -8.35 0.15
CA HIS A 42 -8.11 -9.14 1.22
C HIS A 42 -6.80 -8.47 1.66
N LEU A 43 -5.93 -8.11 0.71
CA LEU A 43 -4.69 -7.36 0.99
C LEU A 43 -4.97 -6.02 1.69
N LEU A 44 -5.86 -5.19 1.12
CA LEU A 44 -6.14 -3.86 1.66
C LEU A 44 -6.76 -3.90 3.06
N GLY A 45 -7.66 -4.84 3.33
CA GLY A 45 -8.23 -4.94 4.67
C GLY A 45 -7.25 -5.55 5.69
N GLY A 46 -6.33 -6.43 5.29
CA GLY A 46 -5.21 -6.85 6.15
C GLY A 46 -4.32 -5.67 6.56
N LEU A 47 -4.01 -4.78 5.61
CA LEU A 47 -3.25 -3.55 5.88
C LEU A 47 -4.04 -2.51 6.70
N THR A 48 -5.36 -2.47 6.51
CA THR A 48 -6.26 -1.68 7.36
C THR A 48 -6.24 -2.20 8.80
N MET A 49 -6.28 -3.52 8.99
CA MET A 49 -6.15 -4.15 10.31
C MET A 49 -4.83 -3.77 10.99
N VAL A 50 -3.69 -3.88 10.28
CA VAL A 50 -2.38 -3.44 10.80
C VAL A 50 -2.40 -1.96 11.17
N SER A 51 -3.03 -1.12 10.35
CA SER A 51 -3.13 0.33 10.61
C SER A 51 -3.95 0.63 11.86
N LEU A 52 -5.10 -0.02 12.04
CA LEU A 52 -5.96 0.15 13.22
C LEU A 52 -5.28 -0.35 14.50
N LEU A 53 -4.64 -1.51 14.45
CA LEU A 53 -3.89 -2.06 15.58
C LEU A 53 -2.71 -1.15 15.97
N SER A 54 -1.97 -0.64 14.99
CA SER A 54 -0.87 0.30 15.21
C SER A 54 -1.38 1.62 15.81
N TRP A 55 -2.51 2.13 15.32
CA TRP A 55 -3.15 3.32 15.85
C TRP A 55 -3.56 3.14 17.31
N MET A 56 -4.24 2.02 17.63
CA MET A 56 -4.65 1.70 19.00
C MET A 56 -3.44 1.56 19.92
N ALA A 57 -2.39 0.86 19.48
CA ALA A 57 -1.16 0.69 20.24
C ALA A 57 -0.57 2.05 20.65
N TRP A 58 -0.39 2.96 19.68
CA TRP A 58 0.14 4.30 19.98
C TRP A 58 -0.77 5.15 20.87
N ARG A 59 -2.09 5.03 20.72
CA ARG A 59 -3.05 5.75 21.57
C ARG A 59 -3.06 5.24 23.01
N ALA A 60 -2.79 3.93 23.19
CA ALA A 60 -2.72 3.27 24.49
C ALA A 60 -1.38 3.55 25.20
N THR A 61 -0.27 3.72 24.45
CA THR A 61 1.04 4.03 25.03
C THR A 61 1.09 5.44 25.66
N PRO A 62 1.31 5.56 26.99
CA PRO A 62 1.49 6.85 27.64
C PRO A 62 2.72 7.58 27.10
N GLY A 63 2.63 8.91 26.92
CA GLY A 63 3.77 9.72 26.47
C GLY A 63 4.21 9.52 25.02
N ALA A 64 3.52 8.69 24.23
CA ALA A 64 3.87 8.45 22.83
C ALA A 64 3.64 9.65 21.89
N GLN A 65 3.10 10.77 22.37
CA GLN A 65 2.82 11.93 21.54
C GLN A 65 4.11 12.53 20.98
N LEU A 66 4.07 12.97 19.72
CA LEU A 66 5.19 13.69 19.12
C LEU A 66 5.24 15.13 19.68
N PRO A 67 6.42 15.79 19.71
CA PRO A 67 6.53 17.21 20.02
C PRO A 67 5.54 18.02 19.17
N ARG A 68 5.17 19.24 19.61
CA ARG A 68 4.30 20.18 18.86
C ARG A 68 4.94 20.55 17.52
N ALA A 69 4.90 19.64 16.56
CA ALA A 69 4.93 19.96 15.16
C ALA A 69 3.67 20.76 14.87
N ASP A 70 3.75 21.71 13.95
CA ASP A 70 2.59 22.47 13.47
C ASP A 70 1.57 21.50 12.84
N ALA A 71 0.69 20.96 13.70
CA ALA A 71 -0.16 19.82 13.40
C ALA A 71 -1.23 20.18 12.36
N HIS A 72 -1.54 21.47 12.22
CA HIS A 72 -2.55 21.96 11.28
C HIS A 72 -2.11 21.76 9.84
N GLY A 73 -0.84 22.03 9.51
CA GLY A 73 -0.31 21.83 8.16
C GLY A 73 0.09 20.39 7.86
N LEU A 74 0.63 19.65 8.85
CA LEU A 74 1.18 18.32 8.63
C LEU A 74 0.12 17.22 8.55
N ARG A 75 -0.97 17.32 9.33
CA ARG A 75 -2.02 16.29 9.36
C ARG A 75 -2.69 16.06 8.00
N PRO A 76 -3.13 17.08 7.23
CA PRO A 76 -3.69 16.85 5.90
C PRO A 76 -2.65 16.27 4.92
N MET A 77 -1.37 16.67 5.02
CA MET A 77 -0.29 16.09 4.21
C MET A 77 -0.10 14.59 4.48
N LEU A 78 -0.19 14.17 5.74
CA LEU A 78 -0.07 12.76 6.09
C LEU A 78 -1.27 11.94 5.62
N TRP A 79 -2.49 12.48 5.70
CA TRP A 79 -3.67 11.83 5.13
C TRP A 79 -3.61 11.70 3.61
N LEU A 80 -3.15 12.74 2.92
CA LEU A 80 -2.92 12.69 1.48
C LEU A 80 -1.84 11.65 1.14
N GLY A 81 -0.73 11.61 1.91
CA GLY A 81 0.31 10.59 1.75
C GLY A 81 -0.20 9.17 1.97
N LEU A 82 -1.07 8.98 2.96
CA LEU A 82 -1.72 7.70 3.23
C LEU A 82 -2.62 7.28 2.07
N GLY A 83 -3.38 8.21 1.49
CA GLY A 83 -4.22 7.96 0.32
C GLY A 83 -3.41 7.60 -0.92
N ILE A 84 -2.35 8.36 -1.21
CA ILE A 84 -1.42 8.09 -2.32
C ILE A 84 -0.75 6.72 -2.15
N LEU A 85 -0.19 6.43 -0.98
CA LEU A 85 0.41 5.12 -0.71
C LEU A 85 -0.63 4.00 -0.79
N GLY A 86 -1.83 4.21 -0.26
CA GLY A 86 -2.94 3.25 -0.31
C GLY A 86 -3.34 2.90 -1.75
N LEU A 87 -3.41 3.89 -2.64
CA LEU A 87 -3.68 3.65 -4.06
C LEU A 87 -2.55 2.86 -4.74
N GLN A 88 -1.28 3.15 -4.42
CA GLN A 88 -0.15 2.36 -4.94
C GLN A 88 -0.16 0.91 -4.47
N ILE A 89 -0.50 0.69 -3.21
CA ILE A 89 -0.67 -0.65 -2.65
C ILE A 89 -1.83 -1.37 -3.36
N ALA A 90 -2.94 -0.69 -3.61
CA ALA A 90 -4.05 -1.26 -4.38
C ALA A 90 -3.63 -1.62 -5.80
N LEU A 91 -2.90 -0.75 -6.51
CA LEU A 91 -2.34 -1.05 -7.83
C LEU A 91 -1.35 -2.23 -7.79
N GLY A 92 -0.54 -2.35 -6.73
CA GLY A 92 0.36 -3.49 -6.52
C GLY A 92 -0.40 -4.79 -6.26
N GLY A 93 -1.46 -4.72 -5.44
CA GLY A 93 -2.40 -5.83 -5.23
C GLY A 93 -3.10 -6.25 -6.52
N TRP A 94 -3.54 -5.29 -7.33
CA TRP A 94 -4.13 -5.52 -8.65
C TRP A 94 -3.15 -6.19 -9.61
N THR A 95 -1.88 -5.75 -9.59
CA THR A 95 -0.79 -6.35 -10.37
C THR A 95 -0.56 -7.80 -9.97
N SER A 96 -0.46 -8.08 -8.67
CA SER A 96 -0.27 -9.44 -8.15
C SER A 96 -1.45 -10.34 -8.49
N ALA A 97 -2.68 -9.87 -8.25
CA ALA A 97 -3.89 -10.66 -8.42
C ALA A 97 -4.23 -10.96 -9.89
N ASN A 98 -3.72 -10.17 -10.85
CA ASN A 98 -3.83 -10.45 -12.28
C ASN A 98 -2.55 -11.09 -12.87
N TYR A 99 -1.63 -11.54 -12.03
CA TYR A 99 -0.33 -12.10 -12.43
C TYR A 99 0.48 -11.17 -13.36
N ALA A 100 0.26 -9.86 -13.29
CA ALA A 100 0.84 -8.88 -14.21
C ALA A 100 2.28 -8.46 -13.88
N ALA A 101 2.86 -8.94 -12.77
CA ALA A 101 4.17 -8.47 -12.30
C ALA A 101 5.31 -8.64 -13.33
N LEU A 102 5.27 -9.73 -14.11
CA LEU A 102 6.27 -10.04 -15.15
C LEU A 102 5.75 -9.82 -16.58
N SER A 103 4.67 -9.05 -16.76
CA SER A 103 4.13 -8.76 -18.12
C SER A 103 5.09 -7.97 -18.99
N CYS A 104 6.03 -7.25 -18.37
CA CYS A 104 7.15 -6.57 -19.03
C CYS A 104 8.41 -7.43 -19.15
N GLY A 105 8.35 -8.74 -18.87
CA GLY A 105 9.53 -9.58 -18.71
C GLY A 105 10.37 -9.13 -17.51
N SER A 106 11.69 -9.27 -17.62
CA SER A 106 12.68 -8.76 -16.65
C SER A 106 13.20 -7.36 -16.99
N ASP A 107 12.50 -6.64 -17.88
CA ASP A 107 12.95 -5.34 -18.37
C ASP A 107 12.58 -4.21 -17.40
N PHE A 108 13.58 -3.37 -17.13
CA PHE A 108 13.46 -2.08 -16.46
C PHE A 108 14.61 -1.17 -16.93
N PRO A 109 14.39 0.12 -17.25
CA PRO A 109 13.14 0.88 -17.12
C PRO A 109 12.15 0.66 -18.27
N THR A 110 12.60 0.12 -19.40
CA THR A 110 11.73 -0.26 -20.52
C THR A 110 10.85 -1.45 -20.17
N CYS A 111 9.89 -1.76 -21.04
CA CYS A 111 8.99 -2.89 -20.95
C CYS A 111 8.96 -3.56 -22.34
N LEU A 112 9.41 -4.81 -22.43
CA LEU A 112 9.53 -5.54 -23.70
C LEU A 112 10.38 -4.79 -24.75
N GLY A 113 11.51 -4.24 -24.30
CA GLY A 113 12.40 -3.41 -25.13
C GLY A 113 11.86 -2.05 -25.56
N GLN A 114 10.66 -1.64 -25.12
CA GLN A 114 10.03 -0.37 -25.49
C GLN A 114 9.74 0.50 -24.26
N TRP A 115 9.74 1.83 -24.42
CA TRP A 115 9.31 2.74 -23.34
C TRP A 115 7.80 2.76 -23.14
N TRP A 116 7.05 2.52 -24.20
CA TRP A 116 5.59 2.45 -24.19
C TRP A 116 5.10 1.37 -25.17
N PRO A 117 5.14 0.09 -24.76
CA PRO A 117 4.61 -1.01 -25.56
C PRO A 117 3.08 -0.91 -25.73
N GLU A 118 2.55 -1.80 -26.57
CA GLU A 118 1.11 -1.95 -26.74
C GLU A 118 0.42 -2.24 -25.40
N THR A 119 -0.66 -1.52 -25.13
CA THR A 119 -1.37 -1.53 -23.85
C THR A 119 -2.88 -1.51 -24.07
N ASP A 120 -3.60 -2.28 -23.26
CA ASP A 120 -5.06 -2.19 -23.17
C ASP A 120 -5.49 -1.85 -21.74
N PHE A 121 -5.65 -0.55 -21.47
CA PHE A 121 -6.15 -0.07 -20.17
C PHE A 121 -7.62 -0.40 -19.95
N ARG A 122 -8.40 -0.55 -21.02
CA ARG A 122 -9.83 -0.83 -20.90
C ARG A 122 -10.01 -2.23 -20.33
N GLU A 123 -9.38 -3.22 -20.95
CA GLU A 123 -9.41 -4.59 -20.44
C GLU A 123 -8.61 -4.75 -19.14
N GLY A 124 -7.44 -4.09 -19.01
CA GLY A 124 -6.59 -4.19 -17.82
C GLY A 124 -7.26 -3.76 -16.51
N PHE A 125 -8.31 -2.93 -16.57
CA PHE A 125 -9.01 -2.42 -15.38
C PHE A 125 -10.50 -2.76 -15.34
N VAL A 126 -10.96 -3.74 -16.13
CA VAL A 126 -12.29 -4.34 -15.91
C VAL A 126 -12.30 -5.07 -14.57
N MET A 127 -13.09 -4.54 -13.65
CA MET A 127 -13.20 -5.02 -12.28
C MET A 127 -13.94 -6.37 -12.18
N TRP A 128 -14.90 -6.65 -13.07
CA TRP A 128 -15.77 -7.82 -12.94
C TRP A 128 -16.03 -8.53 -14.27
N ARG A 129 -15.55 -9.78 -14.42
CA ARG A 129 -15.84 -10.66 -15.58
C ARG A 129 -16.69 -11.89 -15.23
N GLY A 130 -17.81 -11.69 -14.53
CA GLY A 130 -18.69 -12.80 -14.10
C GLY A 130 -18.12 -13.64 -12.96
N ILE A 131 -18.85 -14.70 -12.57
CA ILE A 131 -18.51 -15.66 -11.52
C ILE A 131 -18.17 -17.01 -12.19
N GLY A 132 -17.18 -17.74 -11.68
CA GLY A 132 -16.78 -19.07 -12.19
C GLY A 132 -15.63 -19.07 -13.19
N VAL A 133 -15.05 -17.89 -13.49
CA VAL A 133 -13.82 -17.79 -14.26
C VAL A 133 -12.63 -17.90 -13.30
N ASP A 134 -11.71 -18.82 -13.60
CA ASP A 134 -10.46 -18.98 -12.87
C ASP A 134 -9.43 -17.94 -13.33
N TYR A 135 -8.83 -17.22 -12.38
CA TYR A 135 -7.83 -16.18 -12.65
C TYR A 135 -6.39 -16.68 -12.42
N GLU A 136 -6.21 -17.92 -11.95
CA GLU A 136 -4.89 -18.52 -11.75
C GLU A 136 -4.05 -18.47 -13.03
N GLY A 137 -2.79 -18.04 -12.93
CA GLY A 137 -1.86 -17.92 -14.06
C GLY A 137 -2.04 -16.68 -14.96
N GLY A 138 -3.11 -15.90 -14.75
CA GLY A 138 -3.37 -14.66 -15.47
C GLY A 138 -4.26 -14.85 -16.70
N LEU A 139 -5.56 -14.63 -16.52
CA LEU A 139 -6.59 -14.70 -17.56
C LEU A 139 -6.44 -13.63 -18.66
N LEU A 140 -5.91 -12.45 -18.28
CA LEU A 140 -5.80 -11.31 -19.17
C LEU A 140 -4.74 -11.53 -20.26
N ASP A 141 -4.99 -10.95 -21.43
CA ASP A 141 -4.02 -10.91 -22.51
C ASP A 141 -2.77 -10.09 -22.15
N GLY A 142 -1.74 -10.20 -22.98
CA GLY A 142 -0.47 -9.48 -22.80
C GLY A 142 -0.66 -7.97 -22.64
N PRO A 143 -1.28 -7.27 -23.61
CA PRO A 143 -1.48 -5.82 -23.55
C PRO A 143 -2.22 -5.32 -22.30
N ALA A 144 -3.24 -6.03 -21.82
CA ALA A 144 -3.95 -5.66 -20.60
C ALA A 144 -3.06 -5.80 -19.35
N ARG A 145 -2.28 -6.89 -19.25
CA ARG A 145 -1.33 -7.09 -18.13
C ARG A 145 -0.17 -6.11 -18.17
N VAL A 146 0.28 -5.70 -19.36
CA VAL A 146 1.28 -4.65 -19.53
C VAL A 146 0.72 -3.31 -19.05
N ALA A 147 -0.54 -2.98 -19.39
CA ALA A 147 -1.19 -1.76 -18.92
C ALA A 147 -1.25 -1.69 -17.38
N ILE A 148 -1.61 -2.80 -16.71
CA ILE A 148 -1.60 -2.89 -15.24
C ILE A 148 -0.20 -2.63 -14.68
N GLN A 149 0.82 -3.31 -15.21
CA GLN A 149 2.19 -3.22 -14.70
C GLN A 149 2.78 -1.82 -14.91
N LEU A 150 2.57 -1.21 -16.08
CA LEU A 150 2.98 0.17 -16.33
C LEU A 150 2.25 1.16 -15.40
N SER A 151 0.96 0.96 -15.14
CA SER A 151 0.20 1.81 -14.21
C SER A 151 0.81 1.79 -12.81
N HIS A 152 1.16 0.60 -12.30
CA HIS A 152 1.82 0.45 -11.01
C HIS A 152 3.21 1.11 -10.99
N ARG A 153 4.00 0.96 -12.06
CA ARG A 153 5.34 1.58 -12.18
C ARG A 153 5.26 3.11 -12.22
N ILE A 154 4.35 3.67 -13.02
CA ILE A 154 4.20 5.12 -13.18
C ILE A 154 3.70 5.74 -11.88
N PHE A 155 2.70 5.14 -11.23
CA PHE A 155 2.18 5.67 -9.97
C PHE A 155 3.20 5.50 -8.82
N ALA A 156 4.10 4.51 -8.87
CA ALA A 156 5.22 4.41 -7.94
C ALA A 156 6.11 5.66 -7.94
N VAL A 157 6.33 6.27 -9.11
CA VAL A 157 7.09 7.53 -9.23
C VAL A 157 6.36 8.66 -8.50
N VAL A 158 5.05 8.79 -8.70
CA VAL A 158 4.22 9.79 -8.00
C VAL A 158 4.31 9.62 -6.49
N VAL A 159 4.20 8.38 -6.01
CA VAL A 159 4.31 8.04 -4.58
C VAL A 159 5.68 8.41 -4.04
N ALA A 160 6.74 8.04 -4.75
CA ALA A 160 8.09 8.32 -4.29
C ALA A 160 8.38 9.83 -4.24
N LEU A 161 7.99 10.60 -5.27
CA LEU A 161 8.14 12.05 -5.28
C LEU A 161 7.41 12.69 -4.10
N TYR A 162 6.16 12.29 -3.86
CA TYR A 162 5.37 12.81 -2.75
C TYR A 162 5.97 12.43 -1.39
N LEU A 163 6.36 11.18 -1.19
CA LEU A 163 6.90 10.70 0.09
C LEU A 163 8.31 11.23 0.35
N PHE A 164 9.14 11.48 -0.67
CA PHE A 164 10.42 12.18 -0.51
C PHE A 164 10.21 13.64 -0.11
N TRP A 165 9.26 14.33 -0.74
CA TRP A 165 8.90 15.69 -0.33
C TRP A 165 8.40 15.73 1.12
N LEU A 166 7.52 14.80 1.50
CA LEU A 166 7.04 14.68 2.88
C LEU A 166 8.18 14.35 3.85
N SER A 167 9.07 13.44 3.48
CA SER A 167 10.27 13.11 4.24
C SER A 167 11.16 14.33 4.47
N TRP A 168 11.41 15.14 3.43
CA TRP A 168 12.17 16.37 3.55
C TRP A 168 11.50 17.38 4.50
N ARG A 169 10.17 17.54 4.40
CA ARG A 169 9.39 18.37 5.34
C ARG A 169 9.55 17.89 6.78
N LEU A 170 9.42 16.58 7.03
CA LEU A 170 9.63 15.98 8.36
C LEU A 170 11.07 16.18 8.87
N TRP A 171 12.07 16.04 7.98
CA TRP A 171 13.47 16.28 8.31
C TRP A 171 13.74 17.74 8.73
N ARG A 172 13.02 18.69 8.15
CA ARG A 172 13.13 20.11 8.50
C ARG A 172 12.47 20.46 9.85
N MET A 173 11.62 19.59 10.40
CA MET A 173 10.91 19.82 11.66
C MET A 173 11.68 19.24 12.86
N PRO A 174 12.01 20.05 13.88
CA PRO A 174 12.59 19.55 15.13
C PRO A 174 11.72 18.46 15.76
N GLY A 175 12.32 17.35 16.17
CA GLY A 175 11.61 16.21 16.77
C GLY A 175 11.03 15.19 15.77
N LEU A 176 11.01 15.49 14.46
CA LEU A 176 10.54 14.56 13.41
C LEU A 176 11.63 14.09 12.45
N ARG A 177 12.88 14.48 12.71
CA ARG A 177 14.04 14.16 11.85
C ARG A 177 14.22 12.67 11.60
N SER A 178 14.15 11.86 12.66
CA SER A 178 14.27 10.40 12.56
C SER A 178 13.15 9.79 11.71
N TRP A 179 11.92 10.30 11.82
CA TRP A 179 10.80 9.88 10.98
C TRP A 179 10.97 10.29 9.52
N GLY A 180 11.49 11.50 9.26
CA GLY A 180 11.87 11.93 7.92
C GLY A 180 12.91 11.01 7.30
N GLY A 181 14.00 10.72 8.04
CA GLY A 181 15.04 9.79 7.60
C GLY A 181 14.52 8.36 7.36
N ALA A 182 13.74 7.81 8.29
CA ALA A 182 13.13 6.50 8.15
C ALA A 182 12.19 6.41 6.93
N LEU A 183 11.40 7.45 6.68
CA LEU A 183 10.55 7.51 5.49
C LEU A 183 11.37 7.55 4.20
N ALA A 184 12.43 8.36 4.12
CA ALA A 184 13.31 8.41 2.95
C ALA A 184 13.97 7.06 2.67
N VAL A 185 14.56 6.44 3.70
CA VAL A 185 15.20 5.11 3.57
C VAL A 185 14.17 4.07 3.14
N GLY A 186 12.99 4.08 3.77
CA GLY A 186 11.90 3.17 3.41
C GLY A 186 11.47 3.30 1.96
N VAL A 187 11.36 4.53 1.42
CA VAL A 187 10.99 4.76 0.02
C VAL A 187 12.07 4.25 -0.93
N VAL A 188 13.35 4.51 -0.64
CA VAL A 188 14.47 4.00 -1.45
C VAL A 188 14.45 2.47 -1.47
N LEU A 189 14.37 1.84 -0.30
CA LEU A 189 14.34 0.38 -0.19
C LEU A 189 13.12 -0.19 -0.92
N GLN A 190 11.93 0.40 -0.76
CA GLN A 190 10.71 -0.06 -1.43
C GLN A 190 10.83 0.00 -2.94
N TRP A 191 11.43 1.07 -3.47
CA TRP A 191 11.66 1.24 -4.90
C TRP A 191 12.64 0.18 -5.42
N LEU A 192 13.77 0.00 -4.75
CA LEU A 192 14.77 -1.01 -5.12
C LEU A 192 14.21 -2.44 -5.06
N LEU A 193 13.40 -2.75 -4.04
CA LEU A 193 12.71 -4.03 -3.91
C LEU A 193 11.72 -4.24 -5.07
N GLY A 194 11.01 -3.19 -5.49
CA GLY A 194 10.08 -3.23 -6.62
C GLY A 194 10.80 -3.46 -7.96
N ILE A 195 11.92 -2.78 -8.18
CA ILE A 195 12.77 -3.02 -9.37
C ILE A 195 13.30 -4.46 -9.33
N GLY A 196 13.80 -4.92 -8.19
CA GLY A 196 14.33 -6.27 -8.04
C GLY A 196 13.30 -7.37 -8.27
N ASN A 197 12.03 -7.15 -7.93
CA ASN A 197 10.95 -8.07 -8.29
C ASN A 197 10.83 -8.29 -9.80
N VAL A 198 11.12 -7.29 -10.61
CA VAL A 198 11.10 -7.42 -12.07
C VAL A 198 12.40 -8.05 -12.56
N VAL A 199 13.54 -7.43 -12.26
CA VAL A 199 14.82 -7.81 -12.88
C VAL A 199 15.33 -9.18 -12.43
N MET A 200 14.89 -9.68 -11.27
CA MET A 200 15.25 -11.01 -10.76
C MET A 200 14.18 -12.08 -11.03
N GLY A 201 13.12 -11.78 -11.77
CA GLY A 201 12.08 -12.75 -12.09
C GLY A 201 11.16 -13.11 -10.92
N LEU A 202 10.83 -12.12 -10.08
CA LEU A 202 9.86 -12.22 -8.98
C LEU A 202 10.14 -13.36 -7.97
N PRO A 203 11.36 -13.48 -7.41
CA PRO A 203 11.61 -14.51 -6.41
C PRO A 203 10.80 -14.21 -5.14
N LEU A 204 10.26 -15.27 -4.51
CA LEU A 204 9.32 -15.16 -3.39
C LEU A 204 9.82 -14.25 -2.26
N TRP A 205 11.10 -14.35 -1.92
CA TRP A 205 11.69 -13.53 -0.85
C TRP A 205 11.68 -12.04 -1.19
N MET A 206 11.87 -11.66 -2.46
CA MET A 206 11.85 -10.27 -2.90
C MET A 206 10.42 -9.72 -2.92
N ALA A 207 9.46 -10.53 -3.36
CA ALA A 207 8.04 -10.18 -3.33
C ALA A 207 7.55 -10.00 -1.88
N THR A 208 8.00 -10.88 -0.98
CA THR A 208 7.72 -10.80 0.46
C THR A 208 8.32 -9.54 1.07
N LEU A 209 9.60 -9.26 0.80
CA LEU A 209 10.27 -8.05 1.31
C LEU A 209 9.63 -6.78 0.77
N HIS A 210 9.23 -6.74 -0.50
CA HIS A 210 8.53 -5.61 -1.08
C HIS A 210 7.18 -5.37 -0.40
N THR A 211 6.45 -6.43 -0.04
CA THR A 211 5.20 -6.31 0.73
C THR A 211 5.47 -5.81 2.15
N ALA A 212 6.51 -6.35 2.81
CA ALA A 212 6.92 -5.91 4.14
C ALA A 212 7.36 -4.43 4.15
N GLY A 213 8.07 -3.96 3.12
CA GLY A 213 8.46 -2.57 2.97
C GLY A 213 7.25 -1.63 2.78
N ALA A 214 6.24 -2.05 2.02
CA ALA A 214 4.97 -1.31 1.91
C ALA A 214 4.25 -1.20 3.26
N ILE A 215 4.22 -2.29 4.04
CA ILE A 215 3.69 -2.30 5.41
C ILE A 215 4.47 -1.33 6.31
N ALA A 216 5.80 -1.31 6.21
CA ALA A 216 6.63 -0.42 7.01
C ALA A 216 6.39 1.07 6.69
N LEU A 217 6.24 1.41 5.40
CA LEU A 217 5.88 2.77 4.97
C LEU A 217 4.48 3.17 5.48
N LEU A 218 3.51 2.27 5.37
CA LEU A 218 2.17 2.46 5.92
C LEU A 218 2.21 2.68 7.44
N PHE A 219 2.96 1.85 8.14
CA PHE A 219 3.16 1.95 9.59
C PHE A 219 3.76 3.29 9.99
N ILE A 220 4.75 3.81 9.25
CA ILE A 220 5.33 5.13 9.49
C ILE A 220 4.26 6.22 9.40
N LEU A 221 3.46 6.26 8.33
CA LEU A 221 2.43 7.28 8.13
C LEU A 221 1.33 7.20 9.20
N VAL A 222 0.86 6.00 9.51
CA VAL A 222 -0.15 5.76 10.54
C VAL A 222 0.39 6.14 11.93
N SER A 223 1.65 5.81 12.23
CA SER A 223 2.30 6.17 13.49
C SER A 223 2.38 7.69 13.66
N LEU A 224 2.76 8.41 12.61
CA LEU A 224 2.79 9.88 12.62
C LEU A 224 1.39 10.44 12.86
N LEU A 225 0.37 9.99 12.12
CA LEU A 225 -1.02 10.44 12.30
C LEU A 225 -1.58 10.13 13.70
N ALA A 226 -1.31 8.93 14.22
CA ALA A 226 -1.80 8.50 15.52
C ALA A 226 -1.21 9.32 16.67
N ARG A 227 0.06 9.73 16.53
CA ARG A 227 0.84 10.42 17.57
C ARG A 227 0.81 11.94 17.47
N LEU A 228 0.30 12.51 16.38
CA LEU A 228 0.02 13.94 16.28
C LEU A 228 -1.13 14.33 17.21
N ARG A 229 -0.92 15.38 18.00
CA ARG A 229 -1.97 15.94 18.88
C ARG A 229 -3.08 16.56 18.01
N PRO A 230 -4.37 16.28 18.28
CA PRO A 230 -5.45 17.16 17.84
C PRO A 230 -5.20 18.55 18.45
N ALA A 231 -5.53 19.60 17.70
CA ALA A 231 -5.52 20.97 18.21
C ALA A 231 -6.47 21.13 19.39
#